data_AF-A0A5C6ZBQ8-F1
#
_entry.id   AF-A0A5C6ZBQ8-F1
#
_cell.length_a   1.000
_cell.length_b   1.000
_cell.length_c   1.000
_cell.angle_alpha   90.00
_cell.angle_beta   90.00
_cell.angle_gamma   90.00
#
_symmetry.space_group_name_H-M   'P 1'
#
loop_
_entity.id
_entity.type
_entity.pdbx_description
1 polymer ?
#
loop_
_entity_poly.entity_id
_entity_poly.type
_entity_poly.pdbx_seq_one_letter_code
_entity_poly.pdbx_strand_id
1 'polypeptide(L)'
;MSYSGFVNGESASSLGGALSYGGTAQGAVNAGSYTLSAQGLSAANYAISYVPGTLTVNPATLTVSAGAASRLYGAADPVLMGSISGFVGGDTLASATTGSLQFSSATTAATPVGHYAVTGGGLTANGGNYVIVQAPGNATALSITPAPLTITANGASKGYDALAFAGGNGVTYSGFVNGETSSVLSGTLSYGGSAQGAVNAGSYGILPQGLSSGNYAVSFAPGLLTVTPASLLIAATPVSKTYDGTMSASGSPTVTGLMGSDSVSGLGQAFTDSSVGSGKTVAVQSGWAVQDGNGGNNYVVTVASSNSGVINAPAPAPAPAPA
;
A
#
# COMPACT_ATOMS: atom_id res chain seq x y z
N MET A 1 -41.58 55.80 18.79
CA MET A 1 -41.34 57.24 19.01
C MET A 1 -41.77 57.57 20.42
N SER A 2 -40.96 58.30 21.18
CA SER A 2 -41.29 58.72 22.54
C SER A 2 -41.36 60.24 22.61
N TYR A 3 -42.31 60.74 23.39
CA TYR A 3 -42.47 62.16 23.68
C TYR A 3 -42.22 62.38 25.16
N SER A 4 -41.63 63.52 25.52
CA SER A 4 -41.40 63.90 26.91
C SER A 4 -41.55 65.41 27.06
N GLY A 5 -41.81 65.88 28.28
CA GLY A 5 -41.94 67.31 28.58
C GLY A 5 -43.35 67.88 28.51
N PHE A 6 -44.39 67.08 28.24
CA PHE A 6 -45.77 67.51 28.41
C PHE A 6 -46.12 67.74 29.89
N VAL A 7 -46.94 68.76 30.17
CA VAL A 7 -47.42 69.09 31.51
C VAL A 7 -48.95 69.02 31.59
N ASN A 8 -49.53 69.14 32.78
CA ASN A 8 -50.99 69.29 33.00
C ASN A 8 -51.88 68.22 32.34
N GLY A 9 -51.39 66.98 32.19
CA GLY A 9 -52.13 65.89 31.54
C GLY A 9 -52.17 65.97 30.02
N GLU A 10 -51.42 66.89 29.41
CA GLU A 10 -51.25 66.98 27.96
C GLU A 10 -50.47 65.78 27.40
N SER A 11 -50.65 65.48 26.11
CA SER A 11 -50.02 64.33 25.46
C SER A 11 -49.71 64.62 24.00
N ALA A 12 -49.27 63.61 23.24
CA ALA A 12 -49.03 63.73 21.80
C ALA A 12 -50.28 64.22 21.03
N SER A 13 -51.50 64.02 21.56
CA SER A 13 -52.74 64.57 20.98
C SER A 13 -52.84 66.09 21.06
N SER A 14 -52.02 66.75 21.89
CA SER A 14 -51.95 68.20 22.02
C SER A 14 -51.05 68.85 20.96
N LEU A 15 -50.38 68.05 20.12
CA LEU A 15 -49.55 68.54 19.03
C LEU A 15 -50.38 68.69 17.73
N GLY A 16 -50.08 69.73 16.96
CA GLY A 16 -50.55 69.90 15.59
C GLY A 16 -49.46 69.55 14.56
N GLY A 17 -49.76 69.80 13.28
CA GLY A 17 -48.86 69.47 12.17
C GLY A 17 -48.90 67.99 11.79
N ALA A 18 -47.97 67.57 10.94
CA ALA A 18 -47.85 66.19 10.49
C ALA A 18 -46.42 65.70 10.72
N LEU A 19 -46.29 64.67 11.57
CA LEU A 19 -44.99 64.04 11.79
C LEU A 19 -44.49 63.43 10.48
N SER A 20 -43.29 63.83 10.07
CA SER A 20 -42.58 63.28 8.92
C SER A 20 -41.17 62.88 9.32
N TYR A 21 -40.61 61.94 8.57
CA TYR A 21 -39.25 61.45 8.78
C TYR A 21 -38.38 61.78 7.58
N GLY A 22 -37.16 62.26 7.88
CA GLY A 22 -36.11 62.55 6.92
C GLY A 22 -34.77 62.03 7.44
N GLY A 23 -33.69 62.64 6.96
CA GLY A 23 -32.32 62.20 7.23
C GLY A 23 -31.81 61.19 6.19
N THR A 24 -30.58 60.72 6.38
CA THR A 24 -29.90 59.87 5.39
C THR A 24 -30.42 58.43 5.36
N ALA A 25 -31.27 58.04 6.31
CA ALA A 25 -31.90 56.72 6.35
C ALA A 25 -32.90 56.49 5.20
N GLN A 26 -33.42 57.56 4.60
CA GLN A 26 -34.41 57.47 3.54
C GLN A 26 -33.78 56.90 2.26
N GLY A 27 -34.18 55.68 1.89
CA GLY A 27 -33.64 54.98 0.72
C GLY A 27 -32.28 54.33 0.94
N ALA A 28 -31.81 54.23 2.20
CA ALA A 28 -30.58 53.53 2.51
C ALA A 28 -30.69 52.03 2.19
N VAL A 29 -29.84 51.54 1.30
CA VAL A 29 -29.75 50.12 0.92
C VAL A 29 -28.37 49.50 1.19
N ASN A 30 -27.35 50.34 1.32
CA ASN A 30 -25.97 49.91 1.57
C ASN A 30 -25.70 49.76 3.06
N ALA A 31 -24.67 49.00 3.42
CA ALA A 31 -24.24 48.89 4.80
C ALA A 31 -23.70 50.22 5.31
N GLY A 32 -24.04 50.55 6.56
CA GLY A 32 -23.66 51.81 7.17
C GLY A 32 -24.57 52.26 8.30
N SER A 33 -24.24 53.42 8.85
CA SER A 33 -25.03 54.10 9.88
C SER A 33 -25.65 55.35 9.28
N TYR A 34 -26.97 55.48 9.40
CA TYR A 34 -27.76 56.51 8.78
C TYR A 34 -28.59 57.28 9.82
N THR A 35 -28.71 58.58 9.65
CA THR A 35 -29.49 59.42 10.56
C THR A 35 -30.97 59.35 10.20
N LEU A 36 -31.82 59.16 11.20
CA LEU A 36 -33.27 59.23 11.08
C LEU A 36 -33.76 60.45 11.84
N SER A 37 -34.22 61.46 11.11
CA SER A 37 -34.63 62.74 11.68
C SER A 37 -36.16 62.86 11.65
N ALA A 38 -36.76 63.16 12.79
CA ALA A 38 -38.19 63.49 12.88
C ALA A 38 -38.40 65.00 12.69
N GLN A 39 -39.52 65.40 12.10
CA GLN A 39 -39.88 66.79 11.86
C GLN A 39 -41.39 66.98 11.65
N GLY A 40 -41.85 68.22 11.56
CA GLY A 40 -43.20 68.57 11.05
C GLY A 40 -44.32 68.67 12.08
N LEU A 41 -44.06 68.35 13.35
CA LEU A 41 -44.97 68.65 14.46
C LEU A 41 -44.84 70.12 14.88
N SER A 42 -45.95 70.69 15.34
CA SER A 42 -46.05 72.08 15.81
C SER A 42 -46.89 72.17 17.08
N ALA A 43 -46.59 73.13 17.95
CA ALA A 43 -47.39 73.44 19.13
C ALA A 43 -47.27 74.92 19.46
N ALA A 44 -48.38 75.58 19.84
CA ALA A 44 -48.36 77.01 20.17
C ALA A 44 -47.63 77.29 21.50
N ASN A 45 -47.70 76.35 22.44
CA ASN A 45 -47.20 76.51 23.81
C ASN A 45 -45.88 75.77 24.08
N TYR A 46 -45.31 75.09 23.08
CA TYR A 46 -44.10 74.27 23.25
C TYR A 46 -43.09 74.54 22.13
N ALA A 47 -41.83 74.72 22.49
CA ALA A 47 -40.71 74.60 21.56
C ALA A 47 -40.39 73.11 21.37
N ILE A 48 -40.60 72.59 20.16
CA ILE A 48 -40.36 71.17 19.86
C ILE A 48 -38.90 70.97 19.44
N SER A 49 -38.18 70.12 20.18
CA SER A 49 -36.85 69.66 19.82
C SER A 49 -36.91 68.21 19.37
N TYR A 50 -36.30 67.92 18.23
CA TYR A 50 -36.21 66.57 17.69
C TYR A 50 -34.84 65.97 18.01
N VAL A 51 -34.84 64.76 18.55
CA VAL A 51 -33.62 63.98 18.75
C VAL A 51 -33.52 62.97 17.60
N PRO A 52 -32.48 63.03 16.75
CA PRO A 52 -32.31 62.07 15.68
C PRO A 52 -32.11 60.64 16.21
N GLY A 53 -32.75 59.68 15.57
CA GLY A 53 -32.43 58.25 15.71
C GLY A 53 -31.33 57.82 14.74
N THR A 54 -30.91 56.57 14.84
CA THR A 54 -29.94 55.95 13.92
C THR A 54 -30.51 54.66 13.34
N LEU A 55 -30.43 54.50 12.02
CA LEU A 55 -30.62 53.23 11.32
C LEU A 55 -29.24 52.64 11.03
N THR A 56 -29.00 51.40 11.46
CA THR A 56 -27.81 50.64 11.08
C THR A 56 -28.19 49.56 10.09
N VAL A 57 -27.55 49.58 8.93
CA VAL A 57 -27.60 48.49 7.95
C VAL A 57 -26.30 47.72 8.08
N ASN A 58 -26.39 46.45 8.49
CA ASN A 58 -25.22 45.59 8.62
C ASN A 58 -24.81 45.03 7.25
N PRO A 59 -23.51 44.79 7.01
CA PRO A 59 -23.08 44.07 5.83
C PRO A 59 -23.72 42.69 5.73
N ALA A 60 -24.08 42.26 4.53
CA ALA A 60 -24.46 40.89 4.25
C ALA A 60 -23.22 39.98 4.24
N THR A 61 -23.40 38.67 4.27
CA THR A 61 -22.29 37.70 4.24
C THR A 61 -22.20 37.02 2.88
N LEU A 62 -21.02 37.06 2.27
CA LEU A 62 -20.68 36.19 1.15
C LEU A 62 -19.88 34.99 1.64
N THR A 63 -20.33 33.79 1.30
CA THR A 63 -19.69 32.54 1.72
C THR A 63 -18.93 31.92 0.55
N VAL A 64 -17.62 31.76 0.70
CA VAL A 64 -16.73 31.10 -0.26
C VAL A 64 -16.62 29.63 0.09
N SER A 65 -17.03 28.76 -0.83
CA SER A 65 -17.07 27.31 -0.66
C SER A 65 -16.10 26.63 -1.62
N ALA A 66 -15.11 25.93 -1.09
CA ALA A 66 -14.21 25.09 -1.87
C ALA A 66 -14.91 23.80 -2.29
N GLY A 67 -14.69 23.39 -3.53
CA GLY A 67 -15.07 22.06 -4.02
C GLY A 67 -14.15 20.99 -3.43
N ALA A 68 -14.69 19.79 -3.23
CA ALA A 68 -13.90 18.65 -2.80
C ALA A 68 -12.88 18.26 -3.89
N ALA A 69 -11.65 18.01 -3.48
CA ALA A 69 -10.56 17.60 -4.35
C ALA A 69 -9.77 16.46 -3.68
N SER A 70 -9.10 15.64 -4.48
CA SER A 70 -8.20 14.62 -3.96
C SER A 70 -6.99 14.40 -4.84
N ARG A 71 -5.93 13.87 -4.22
CA ARG A 71 -4.74 13.39 -4.90
C ARG A 71 -4.06 12.28 -4.11
N LEU A 72 -3.15 11.57 -4.76
CA LEU A 72 -2.24 10.64 -4.10
C LEU A 72 -1.09 11.41 -3.44
N TYR A 73 -0.50 10.82 -2.41
CA TYR A 73 0.76 11.26 -1.85
C TYR A 73 1.85 11.31 -2.95
N GLY A 74 2.67 12.37 -2.97
CA GLY A 74 3.66 12.61 -4.03
C GLY A 74 3.14 13.24 -5.33
N ALA A 75 1.82 13.27 -5.56
CA ALA A 75 1.26 13.98 -6.70
C ALA A 75 1.16 15.49 -6.45
N ALA A 76 1.13 16.28 -7.52
CA ALA A 76 0.79 17.70 -7.44
C ALA A 76 -0.70 17.90 -7.09
N ASP A 77 -1.04 19.05 -6.52
CA ASP A 77 -2.43 19.43 -6.29
C ASP A 77 -3.20 19.48 -7.62
N PRO A 78 -4.44 18.96 -7.67
CA PRO A 78 -5.30 19.14 -8.82
C PRO A 78 -5.69 20.63 -8.95
N VAL A 79 -6.35 20.99 -10.05
CA VAL A 79 -6.97 22.32 -10.16
C VAL A 79 -8.03 22.45 -9.06
N LEU A 80 -7.80 23.36 -8.12
CA LEU A 80 -8.73 23.64 -7.03
C LEU A 80 -9.82 24.60 -7.53
N MET A 81 -11.06 24.24 -7.26
CA MET A 81 -12.24 24.99 -7.70
C MET A 81 -13.21 25.18 -6.53
N GLY A 82 -14.19 26.05 -6.72
CA GLY A 82 -15.24 26.30 -5.74
C GLY A 82 -16.18 27.39 -6.21
N SER A 83 -16.97 27.92 -5.29
CA SER A 83 -18.00 28.92 -5.58
C SER A 83 -18.10 29.96 -4.46
N ILE A 84 -18.85 31.02 -4.74
CA ILE A 84 -19.23 32.04 -3.76
C ILE A 84 -20.73 32.28 -3.84
N SER A 85 -21.39 32.41 -2.70
CA SER A 85 -22.83 32.61 -2.59
C SER A 85 -23.17 33.65 -1.51
N GLY A 86 -24.43 34.07 -1.43
CA GLY A 86 -24.91 35.05 -0.43
C GLY A 86 -25.18 36.46 -0.97
N PHE A 87 -25.15 36.65 -2.29
CA PHE A 87 -25.54 37.92 -2.92
C PHE A 87 -27.01 38.26 -2.64
N VAL A 88 -27.29 39.54 -2.41
CA VAL A 88 -28.61 40.07 -2.04
C VAL A 88 -29.09 41.05 -3.11
N GLY A 89 -30.42 41.19 -3.27
CA GLY A 89 -30.98 42.29 -4.07
C GLY A 89 -30.68 42.23 -5.57
N GLY A 90 -30.36 41.06 -6.12
CA GLY A 90 -29.96 40.90 -7.52
C GLY A 90 -28.48 41.18 -7.78
N ASP A 91 -27.69 41.39 -6.72
CA ASP A 91 -26.24 41.50 -6.85
C ASP A 91 -25.63 40.26 -7.51
N THR A 92 -24.55 40.52 -8.23
CA THR A 92 -23.72 39.50 -8.87
C THR A 92 -22.30 39.60 -8.32
N LEU A 93 -21.45 38.63 -8.62
CA LEU A 93 -20.02 38.68 -8.28
C LEU A 93 -19.37 40.00 -8.73
N ALA A 94 -19.71 40.45 -9.94
CA ALA A 94 -19.13 41.67 -10.54
C ALA A 94 -19.65 42.96 -9.89
N SER A 95 -20.90 43.02 -9.44
CA SER A 95 -21.44 44.21 -8.75
C SER A 95 -20.96 44.29 -7.30
N ALA A 96 -20.92 43.15 -6.61
CA ALA A 96 -20.64 43.10 -5.17
C ALA A 96 -19.15 43.01 -4.82
N THR A 97 -18.27 42.64 -5.75
CA THR A 97 -16.84 42.46 -5.47
C THR A 97 -15.93 43.00 -6.57
N THR A 98 -14.65 43.12 -6.24
CA THR A 98 -13.54 43.32 -7.18
C THR A 98 -12.51 42.20 -7.02
N GLY A 99 -11.65 42.04 -8.03
CA GLY A 99 -10.61 41.01 -8.05
C GLY A 99 -11.06 39.74 -8.78
N SER A 100 -10.45 38.61 -8.45
CA SER A 100 -10.74 37.31 -9.07
C SER A 100 -10.71 36.22 -8.03
N LEU A 101 -11.77 35.40 -8.01
CA LEU A 101 -11.85 34.27 -7.10
C LEU A 101 -10.84 33.20 -7.51
N GLN A 102 -9.96 32.84 -6.59
CA GLN A 102 -8.96 31.79 -6.77
C GLN A 102 -8.98 30.86 -5.56
N PHE A 103 -8.71 29.58 -5.79
CA PHE A 103 -8.59 28.59 -4.73
C PHE A 103 -7.16 28.09 -4.65
N SER A 104 -6.65 27.99 -3.44
CA SER A 104 -5.28 27.54 -3.17
C SER A 104 -5.24 26.66 -1.93
N SER A 105 -4.21 25.83 -1.84
CA SER A 105 -3.87 25.09 -0.64
C SER A 105 -2.39 25.30 -0.32
N ALA A 106 -2.02 25.17 0.96
CA ALA A 106 -0.63 25.25 1.40
C ALA A 106 0.11 23.91 1.25
N THR A 107 -0.51 22.90 0.62
CA THR A 107 0.10 21.59 0.49
C THR A 107 1.16 21.54 -0.63
N THR A 108 2.04 20.56 -0.52
CA THR A 108 3.07 20.23 -1.50
C THR A 108 3.02 18.73 -1.79
N ALA A 109 3.74 18.26 -2.81
CA ALA A 109 3.84 16.82 -3.11
C ALA A 109 4.29 15.97 -1.89
N ALA A 110 5.08 16.56 -0.96
CA ALA A 110 5.57 15.91 0.25
C ALA A 110 4.61 15.99 1.46
N THR A 111 3.50 16.74 1.36
CA THR A 111 2.51 16.83 2.43
C THR A 111 1.91 15.45 2.73
N PRO A 112 1.92 14.96 3.99
CA PRO A 112 1.45 13.62 4.36
C PRO A 112 0.00 13.32 3.98
N VAL A 113 -0.37 12.05 4.01
CA VAL A 113 -1.77 11.61 3.87
C VAL A 113 -2.65 12.26 4.93
N GLY A 114 -3.84 12.73 4.53
CA GLY A 114 -4.77 13.42 5.42
C GLY A 114 -5.74 14.36 4.70
N HIS A 115 -6.43 15.20 5.48
CA HIS A 115 -7.34 16.24 4.98
C HIS A 115 -6.76 17.63 5.22
N TYR A 116 -6.91 18.50 4.23
CA TYR A 116 -6.27 19.81 4.20
C TYR A 116 -7.23 20.89 3.73
N ALA A 117 -6.93 22.11 4.17
CA ALA A 117 -7.73 23.27 3.84
C ALA A 117 -7.52 23.71 2.39
N VAL A 118 -8.60 24.13 1.74
CA VAL A 118 -8.60 24.85 0.47
C VAL A 118 -9.19 26.23 0.72
N THR A 119 -8.37 27.26 0.59
CA THR A 119 -8.77 28.65 0.85
C THR A 119 -9.15 29.31 -0.46
N GLY A 120 -10.36 29.88 -0.51
CA GLY A 120 -10.74 30.78 -1.59
C GLY A 120 -10.32 32.22 -1.27
N GLY A 121 -9.70 32.92 -2.21
CA GLY A 121 -9.19 34.27 -2.02
C GLY A 121 -9.25 35.10 -3.29
N GLY A 122 -8.66 36.30 -3.24
CA GLY A 122 -8.54 37.19 -4.39
C GLY A 122 -9.75 38.10 -4.65
N LEU A 123 -10.79 38.04 -3.82
CA LEU A 123 -11.94 38.95 -3.87
C LEU A 123 -11.88 40.00 -2.76
N THR A 124 -12.34 41.21 -3.07
CA THR A 124 -12.60 42.28 -2.09
C THR A 124 -14.04 42.75 -2.23
N ALA A 125 -14.76 42.87 -1.12
CA ALA A 125 -16.15 43.35 -1.13
C ALA A 125 -16.22 44.85 -1.47
N ASN A 126 -17.15 45.21 -2.35
CA ASN A 126 -17.35 46.61 -2.76
C ASN A 126 -18.15 47.37 -1.71
N GLY A 127 -17.71 48.59 -1.40
CA GLY A 127 -18.47 49.55 -0.59
C GLY A 127 -18.73 49.13 0.87
N GLY A 128 -18.09 48.06 1.36
CA GLY A 128 -18.33 47.54 2.71
C GLY A 128 -19.69 46.86 2.88
N ASN A 129 -20.43 46.61 1.79
CA ASN A 129 -21.77 46.00 1.83
C ASN A 129 -21.76 44.52 2.19
N TYR A 130 -20.61 43.87 2.04
CA TYR A 130 -20.46 42.45 2.33
C TYR A 130 -19.22 42.18 3.20
N VAL A 131 -19.33 41.16 4.04
CA VAL A 131 -18.19 40.46 4.67
C VAL A 131 -18.02 39.12 3.97
N ILE A 132 -16.79 38.79 3.57
CA ILE A 132 -16.47 37.53 2.91
C ILE A 132 -15.95 36.53 3.95
N VAL A 133 -16.56 35.34 4.00
CA VAL A 133 -16.18 34.27 4.93
C VAL A 133 -15.94 32.96 4.18
N GLN A 134 -15.10 32.08 4.74
CA GLN A 134 -14.92 30.71 4.23
C GLN A 134 -16.05 29.82 4.76
N ALA A 135 -16.57 28.92 3.93
CA ALA A 135 -17.42 27.85 4.41
C ALA A 135 -16.63 26.90 5.32
N PRO A 136 -17.22 26.34 6.40
CA PRO A 136 -16.54 25.41 7.29
C PRO A 136 -15.92 24.19 6.59
N GLY A 137 -16.57 23.70 5.52
CA GLY A 137 -16.08 22.57 4.72
C GLY A 137 -14.74 22.83 4.01
N ASN A 138 -14.34 24.09 3.86
CA ASN A 138 -13.06 24.46 3.25
C ASN A 138 -11.88 23.94 4.05
N ALA A 139 -12.03 23.70 5.37
CA ALA A 139 -10.96 23.20 6.23
C ALA A 139 -10.47 21.78 5.89
N THR A 140 -11.27 20.99 5.17
CA THR A 140 -10.97 19.59 4.84
C THR A 140 -11.24 19.26 3.36
N ALA A 141 -11.38 20.28 2.51
CA ALA A 141 -11.80 20.12 1.12
C ALA A 141 -10.80 19.37 0.23
N LEU A 142 -9.50 19.33 0.59
CA LEU A 142 -8.50 18.52 -0.10
C LEU A 142 -8.19 17.24 0.68
N SER A 143 -8.34 16.09 0.05
CA SER A 143 -7.97 14.77 0.60
C SER A 143 -6.72 14.23 -0.08
N ILE A 144 -5.67 13.95 0.68
CA ILE A 144 -4.46 13.27 0.21
C ILE A 144 -4.56 11.81 0.65
N THR A 145 -4.56 10.88 -0.30
CA THR A 145 -4.62 9.43 -0.05
C THR A 145 -3.26 8.76 -0.24
N PRO A 146 -3.01 7.59 0.38
CA PRO A 146 -1.72 6.94 0.28
C PRO A 146 -1.32 6.58 -1.17
N ALA A 147 -0.04 6.77 -1.50
CA ALA A 147 0.52 6.30 -2.77
C ALA A 147 0.74 4.77 -2.73
N PRO A 148 0.60 4.04 -3.85
CA PRO A 148 0.90 2.62 -3.87
C PRO A 148 2.41 2.37 -3.67
N LEU A 149 2.75 1.40 -2.81
CA LEU A 149 4.11 0.89 -2.66
C LEU A 149 4.09 -0.64 -2.70
N THR A 150 4.90 -1.24 -3.56
CA THR A 150 5.07 -2.69 -3.62
C THR A 150 6.43 -3.08 -3.05
N ILE A 151 6.44 -4.03 -2.13
CA ILE A 151 7.62 -4.64 -1.53
C ILE A 151 7.70 -6.09 -2.01
N THR A 152 8.70 -6.40 -2.83
CA THR A 152 8.87 -7.72 -3.45
C THR A 152 10.03 -8.45 -2.82
N ALA A 153 9.84 -9.69 -2.36
CA ALA A 153 10.97 -10.49 -1.89
C ALA A 153 11.86 -10.90 -3.07
N ASN A 154 13.17 -10.82 -2.85
CA ASN A 154 14.11 -11.33 -3.85
C ASN A 154 14.08 -12.86 -3.84
N GLY A 155 14.23 -13.46 -5.01
CA GLY A 155 14.37 -14.91 -5.13
C GLY A 155 15.65 -15.41 -4.47
N ALA A 156 15.67 -16.70 -4.12
CA ALA A 156 16.80 -17.40 -3.54
C ALA A 156 16.95 -18.80 -4.14
N SER A 157 18.12 -19.39 -4.04
CA SER A 157 18.31 -20.80 -4.36
C SER A 157 19.28 -21.46 -3.40
N LYS A 158 19.05 -22.75 -3.13
CA LYS A 158 19.96 -23.61 -2.38
C LYS A 158 19.96 -25.02 -2.94
N GLY A 159 21.00 -25.78 -2.65
CA GLY A 159 21.00 -27.23 -2.82
C GLY A 159 20.16 -27.91 -1.75
N TYR A 160 19.67 -29.11 -2.07
CA TYR A 160 19.14 -30.03 -1.07
C TYR A 160 20.28 -30.47 -0.15
N ASP A 161 20.09 -30.24 1.15
CA ASP A 161 21.06 -30.52 2.23
C ASP A 161 20.37 -31.07 3.49
N ALA A 162 19.11 -31.50 3.35
CA ALA A 162 18.23 -31.94 4.43
C ALA A 162 17.95 -30.89 5.55
N LEU A 163 18.24 -29.61 5.31
CA LEU A 163 17.95 -28.52 6.24
C LEU A 163 16.79 -27.63 5.75
N ALA A 164 15.98 -27.19 6.71
CA ALA A 164 14.85 -26.30 6.46
C ALA A 164 15.33 -24.89 6.10
N PHE A 165 14.74 -24.31 5.07
CA PHE A 165 14.93 -22.90 4.74
C PHE A 165 14.20 -22.00 5.74
N ALA A 166 14.87 -20.93 6.17
CA ALA A 166 14.31 -19.89 7.02
C ALA A 166 14.79 -18.51 6.56
N GLY A 167 13.92 -17.52 6.62
CA GLY A 167 14.21 -16.14 6.24
C GLY A 167 13.92 -15.83 4.77
N GLY A 168 14.74 -14.96 4.18
CA GLY A 168 14.59 -14.50 2.80
C GLY A 168 15.90 -13.93 2.26
N ASN A 169 15.87 -13.36 1.05
CA ASN A 169 17.06 -12.85 0.36
C ASN A 169 17.03 -11.32 0.15
N GLY A 170 16.49 -10.59 1.14
CA GLY A 170 16.20 -9.18 0.99
C GLY A 170 14.91 -8.92 0.21
N VAL A 171 14.64 -7.64 -0.07
CA VAL A 171 13.47 -7.17 -0.81
C VAL A 171 13.87 -6.06 -1.79
N THR A 172 13.04 -5.83 -2.79
CA THR A 172 13.05 -4.65 -3.65
C THR A 172 11.78 -3.83 -3.43
N TYR A 173 11.89 -2.52 -3.65
CA TYR A 173 10.80 -1.56 -3.44
C TYR A 173 10.47 -0.88 -4.77
N SER A 174 9.19 -0.69 -5.04
CA SER A 174 8.70 0.08 -6.19
C SER A 174 7.52 0.94 -5.79
N GLY A 175 7.55 2.23 -6.16
CA GLY A 175 6.47 3.19 -5.89
C GLY A 175 6.81 4.32 -4.92
N PHE A 176 8.03 4.39 -4.37
CA PHE A 176 8.45 5.58 -3.61
C PHE A 176 8.38 6.83 -4.49
N VAL A 177 7.88 7.91 -3.89
CA VAL A 177 7.78 9.26 -4.48
C VAL A 177 8.71 10.21 -3.72
N ASN A 178 8.83 11.46 -4.17
CA ASN A 178 9.56 12.51 -3.46
C ASN A 178 11.05 12.20 -3.16
N GLY A 179 11.67 11.25 -3.87
CA GLY A 179 13.04 10.80 -3.59
C GLY A 179 13.19 10.00 -2.30
N GLU A 180 12.08 9.50 -1.75
CA GLU A 180 12.07 8.72 -0.51
C GLU A 180 12.63 7.30 -0.71
N THR A 181 13.01 6.68 0.41
CA THR A 181 13.57 5.33 0.47
C THR A 181 12.91 4.52 1.58
N SER A 182 13.36 3.29 1.82
CA SER A 182 12.85 2.44 2.90
C SER A 182 12.95 3.06 4.31
N SER A 183 13.69 4.14 4.49
CA SER A 183 13.75 4.90 5.74
C SER A 183 12.41 5.49 6.20
N VAL A 184 11.42 5.63 5.29
CA VAL A 184 10.08 6.15 5.62
C VAL A 184 9.09 5.06 6.03
N LEU A 185 9.54 3.80 6.06
CA LEU A 185 8.72 2.67 6.49
C LEU A 185 8.89 2.43 7.99
N SER A 186 7.81 2.00 8.61
CA SER A 186 7.77 1.50 9.98
C SER A 186 7.62 -0.02 10.01
N GLY A 187 7.82 -0.61 11.18
CA GLY A 187 7.67 -2.05 11.41
C GLY A 187 8.97 -2.83 11.27
N THR A 188 8.87 -4.14 11.14
CA THR A 188 10.02 -5.04 11.03
C THR A 188 9.80 -6.00 9.88
N LEU A 189 10.74 -6.00 8.93
CA LEU A 189 10.71 -6.94 7.82
C LEU A 189 10.83 -8.36 8.35
N SER A 190 9.85 -9.18 8.02
CA SER A 190 9.85 -10.62 8.27
C SER A 190 9.43 -11.37 7.00
N TYR A 191 9.70 -12.67 6.99
CA TYR A 191 9.43 -13.54 5.85
C TYR A 191 8.51 -14.68 6.24
N GLY A 192 7.54 -14.92 5.38
CA GLY A 192 6.60 -16.03 5.42
C GLY A 192 6.55 -16.76 4.08
N GLY A 193 5.40 -17.35 3.78
CA GLY A 193 5.17 -18.12 2.56
C GLY A 193 5.62 -19.57 2.68
N SER A 194 5.41 -20.35 1.62
CA SER A 194 5.70 -21.79 1.60
C SER A 194 7.20 -22.12 1.64
N ALA A 195 8.07 -21.12 1.47
CA ALA A 195 9.51 -21.30 1.61
C ALA A 195 9.95 -21.54 3.06
N GLN A 196 9.21 -21.03 4.05
CA GLN A 196 9.59 -21.21 5.45
C GLN A 196 9.35 -22.66 5.86
N GLY A 197 10.42 -23.35 6.28
CA GLY A 197 10.38 -24.77 6.59
C GLY A 197 10.55 -25.69 5.37
N ALA A 198 10.71 -25.15 4.16
CA ALA A 198 10.95 -25.97 2.97
C ALA A 198 12.31 -26.67 3.07
N VAL A 199 12.30 -28.00 2.94
CA VAL A 199 13.50 -28.85 2.96
C VAL A 199 13.75 -29.48 1.60
N ASN A 200 12.69 -30.04 1.01
CA ASN A 200 12.75 -30.85 -0.20
C ASN A 200 13.05 -30.04 -1.47
N ALA A 201 13.57 -30.71 -2.49
CA ALA A 201 13.75 -30.13 -3.81
C ALA A 201 12.40 -29.68 -4.39
N GLY A 202 12.37 -28.48 -4.95
CA GLY A 202 11.13 -27.85 -5.41
C GLY A 202 11.22 -26.33 -5.49
N SER A 203 10.04 -25.73 -5.67
CA SER A 203 9.86 -24.30 -5.84
C SER A 203 8.86 -23.78 -4.81
N TYR A 204 9.26 -22.77 -4.03
CA TYR A 204 8.50 -22.28 -2.88
C TYR A 204 8.43 -20.76 -2.86
N GLY A 205 7.31 -20.19 -2.41
CA GLY A 205 7.13 -18.74 -2.34
C GLY A 205 7.75 -18.15 -1.08
N ILE A 206 8.62 -17.15 -1.25
CA ILE A 206 9.14 -16.29 -0.17
C ILE A 206 8.24 -15.06 -0.09
N LEU A 207 7.44 -14.91 0.96
CA LEU A 207 6.53 -13.77 1.10
C LEU A 207 7.10 -12.76 2.12
N PRO A 208 7.41 -11.51 1.75
CA PRO A 208 7.78 -10.48 2.71
C PRO A 208 6.54 -9.95 3.45
N GLN A 209 6.71 -9.50 4.68
CA GLN A 209 5.64 -8.90 5.49
C GLN A 209 6.18 -8.01 6.62
N GLY A 210 5.29 -7.31 7.31
CA GLY A 210 5.58 -6.60 8.57
C GLY A 210 6.04 -5.14 8.43
N LEU A 211 6.12 -4.61 7.22
CA LEU A 211 6.41 -3.19 6.95
C LEU A 211 5.13 -2.39 6.66
N SER A 212 5.07 -1.13 7.08
CA SER A 212 3.92 -0.25 6.87
C SER A 212 4.33 1.22 6.71
N SER A 213 3.40 2.06 6.25
CA SER A 213 3.57 3.51 6.19
C SER A 213 2.22 4.22 6.29
N GLY A 214 2.19 5.42 6.87
CA GLY A 214 1.02 6.29 6.82
C GLY A 214 0.81 6.93 5.44
N ASN A 215 1.88 7.08 4.66
CA ASN A 215 1.85 7.76 3.37
C ASN A 215 1.73 6.81 2.17
N TYR A 216 1.90 5.50 2.40
CA TYR A 216 1.88 4.50 1.34
C TYR A 216 0.90 3.37 1.65
N ALA A 217 0.11 2.99 0.65
CA ALA A 217 -0.64 1.75 0.61
C ALA A 217 0.33 0.61 0.27
N VAL A 218 0.88 -0.03 1.31
CA VAL A 218 1.89 -1.09 1.16
C VAL A 218 1.25 -2.40 0.73
N SER A 219 1.81 -3.00 -0.33
CA SER A 219 1.49 -4.34 -0.83
C SER A 219 2.75 -5.21 -0.86
N PHE A 220 2.58 -6.51 -0.65
CA PHE A 220 3.69 -7.46 -0.63
C PHE A 220 3.58 -8.43 -1.81
N ALA A 221 4.68 -8.62 -2.53
CA ALA A 221 4.78 -9.58 -3.62
C ALA A 221 5.82 -10.66 -3.29
N PRO A 222 5.51 -11.95 -3.59
CA PRO A 222 6.41 -13.03 -3.27
C PRO A 222 7.61 -13.09 -4.22
N GLY A 223 8.75 -13.48 -3.68
CA GLY A 223 9.89 -14.02 -4.42
C GLY A 223 9.82 -15.55 -4.48
N LEU A 224 10.78 -16.17 -5.16
CA LEU A 224 10.85 -17.62 -5.32
C LEU A 224 12.10 -18.20 -4.66
N LEU A 225 11.94 -19.21 -3.81
CA LEU A 225 12.99 -20.12 -3.40
C LEU A 225 13.02 -21.33 -4.33
N THR A 226 14.18 -21.64 -4.92
CA THR A 226 14.41 -22.90 -5.63
C THR A 226 15.37 -23.78 -4.85
N VAL A 227 14.88 -24.94 -4.39
CA VAL A 227 15.71 -25.99 -3.80
C VAL A 227 16.06 -26.98 -4.91
N THR A 228 17.34 -27.02 -5.28
CA THR A 228 17.85 -27.89 -6.34
C THR A 228 18.18 -29.28 -5.78
N PRO A 229 17.88 -30.38 -6.51
CA PRO A 229 18.24 -31.72 -6.05
C PRO A 229 19.76 -31.89 -5.85
N ALA A 230 20.15 -32.68 -4.86
CA ALA A 230 21.54 -33.06 -4.62
C ALA A 230 22.00 -34.14 -5.62
N SER A 231 23.31 -34.37 -5.74
CA SER A 231 23.83 -35.49 -6.54
C SER A 231 23.94 -36.76 -5.70
N LEU A 232 23.48 -37.89 -6.24
CA LEU A 232 23.61 -39.21 -5.61
C LEU A 232 24.29 -40.18 -6.59
N LEU A 233 25.29 -40.93 -6.14
CA LEU A 233 25.94 -41.96 -6.94
C LEU A 233 25.68 -43.34 -6.34
N ILE A 234 25.12 -44.24 -7.15
CA ILE A 234 24.98 -45.66 -6.84
C ILE A 234 25.95 -46.45 -7.74
N ALA A 235 26.95 -47.10 -7.15
CA ALA A 235 27.99 -47.79 -7.90
C ALA A 235 28.05 -49.28 -7.56
N ALA A 236 27.99 -50.14 -8.58
CA ALA A 236 28.21 -51.57 -8.41
C ALA A 236 29.63 -51.85 -7.88
N THR A 237 29.75 -52.85 -7.03
CA THR A 237 31.06 -53.25 -6.48
C THR A 237 31.69 -54.38 -7.31
N PRO A 238 33.03 -54.44 -7.43
CA PRO A 238 33.72 -55.59 -8.01
C PRO A 238 33.40 -56.86 -7.21
N VAL A 239 33.03 -57.94 -7.91
CA VAL A 239 32.72 -59.24 -7.30
C VAL A 239 33.36 -60.37 -8.08
N SER A 240 33.61 -61.49 -7.41
CA SER A 240 34.13 -62.71 -8.04
C SER A 240 33.26 -63.90 -7.71
N LYS A 241 33.00 -64.78 -8.68
CA LYS A 241 32.31 -66.06 -8.45
C LYS A 241 32.89 -67.20 -9.27
N THR A 242 32.56 -68.43 -8.90
CA THR A 242 32.74 -69.61 -9.77
C THR A 242 31.57 -69.71 -10.74
N TYR A 243 31.83 -70.16 -11.97
CA TYR A 243 30.81 -70.35 -12.99
C TYR A 243 29.73 -71.31 -12.54
N ASP A 244 28.49 -70.81 -12.53
CA ASP A 244 27.26 -71.51 -12.14
C ASP A 244 26.17 -71.39 -13.22
N GLY A 245 26.52 -70.84 -14.39
CA GLY A 245 25.61 -70.57 -15.50
C GLY A 245 24.65 -69.38 -15.29
N THR A 246 24.70 -68.69 -14.15
CA THR A 246 23.81 -67.56 -13.84
C THR A 246 24.49 -66.21 -14.05
N MET A 247 23.72 -65.12 -13.99
CA MET A 247 24.26 -63.75 -13.97
C MET A 247 24.36 -63.17 -12.55
N SER A 248 24.06 -63.96 -11.51
CA SER A 248 24.04 -63.52 -10.12
C SER A 248 25.40 -62.99 -9.67
N ALA A 249 25.41 -61.87 -8.96
CA ALA A 249 26.57 -61.28 -8.31
C ALA A 249 26.30 -61.13 -6.81
N SER A 250 27.15 -61.72 -5.96
CA SER A 250 27.05 -61.59 -4.51
C SER A 250 27.68 -60.28 -4.05
N GLY A 251 26.89 -59.37 -3.51
CA GLY A 251 27.34 -58.07 -3.02
C GLY A 251 26.26 -57.01 -3.22
N SER A 252 26.46 -55.86 -2.61
CA SER A 252 25.55 -54.72 -2.77
C SER A 252 26.27 -53.55 -3.43
N PRO A 253 25.57 -52.76 -4.26
CA PRO A 253 26.05 -51.46 -4.70
C PRO A 253 26.40 -50.56 -3.51
N THR A 254 27.37 -49.68 -3.70
CA THR A 254 27.67 -48.58 -2.78
C THR A 254 26.84 -47.36 -3.13
N VAL A 255 26.51 -46.55 -2.13
CA VAL A 255 25.77 -45.30 -2.29
C VAL A 255 26.59 -44.16 -1.68
N THR A 256 26.78 -43.08 -2.42
CA THR A 256 27.48 -41.87 -1.96
C THR A 256 26.69 -40.62 -2.31
N GLY A 257 26.70 -39.62 -1.42
CA GLY A 257 25.97 -38.36 -1.61
C GLY A 257 24.61 -38.24 -0.91
N LEU A 258 24.22 -39.23 -0.10
CA LEU A 258 23.02 -39.11 0.76
C LEU A 258 23.18 -37.98 1.78
N MET A 259 22.08 -37.27 2.04
CA MET A 259 21.98 -36.18 3.02
C MET A 259 21.09 -36.62 4.18
N GLY A 260 21.36 -36.08 5.38
CA GLY A 260 20.51 -36.29 6.55
C GLY A 260 20.27 -37.77 6.88
N SER A 261 19.00 -38.14 7.03
CA SER A 261 18.55 -39.50 7.34
C SER A 261 18.10 -40.31 6.11
N ASP A 262 18.37 -39.82 4.91
CA ASP A 262 17.90 -40.45 3.68
C ASP A 262 18.62 -41.78 3.43
N SER A 263 17.96 -42.67 2.69
CA SER A 263 18.50 -44.00 2.37
C SER A 263 18.10 -44.48 0.98
N VAL A 264 18.73 -45.57 0.51
CA VAL A 264 18.33 -46.27 -0.72
C VAL A 264 18.00 -47.72 -0.37
N SER A 265 16.86 -48.19 -0.86
CA SER A 265 16.38 -49.56 -0.68
C SER A 265 16.35 -50.30 -2.03
N GLY A 266 16.20 -51.63 -2.00
CA GLY A 266 16.07 -52.44 -3.22
C GLY A 266 17.36 -52.54 -4.07
N LEU A 267 18.52 -52.26 -3.47
CA LEU A 267 19.79 -52.34 -4.17
C LEU A 267 20.14 -53.79 -4.53
N GLY A 268 20.43 -54.02 -5.81
CA GLY A 268 20.94 -55.28 -6.33
C GLY A 268 21.96 -55.03 -7.44
N GLN A 269 22.80 -56.02 -7.69
CA GLN A 269 23.76 -56.01 -8.79
C GLN A 269 23.86 -57.38 -9.44
N ALA A 270 24.19 -57.42 -10.72
CA ALA A 270 24.39 -58.66 -11.49
C ALA A 270 25.49 -58.47 -12.53
N PHE A 271 26.11 -59.57 -12.94
CA PHE A 271 26.95 -59.56 -14.14
C PHE A 271 26.07 -59.29 -15.37
N THR A 272 26.64 -58.63 -16.39
CA THR A 272 25.92 -58.40 -17.66
C THR A 272 25.88 -59.64 -18.56
N ASP A 273 26.70 -60.65 -18.27
CA ASP A 273 26.69 -61.95 -18.93
C ASP A 273 27.29 -63.02 -17.99
N SER A 274 27.06 -64.30 -18.29
CA SER A 274 27.50 -65.43 -17.45
C SER A 274 28.85 -66.05 -17.86
N SER A 275 29.53 -65.54 -18.90
CA SER A 275 30.74 -66.16 -19.41
C SER A 275 31.95 -65.98 -18.49
N VAL A 276 32.74 -67.05 -18.38
CA VAL A 276 34.01 -67.08 -17.64
C VAL A 276 34.96 -65.99 -18.16
N GLY A 277 35.61 -65.26 -17.24
CA GLY A 277 36.59 -64.24 -17.58
C GLY A 277 36.84 -63.24 -16.45
N SER A 278 37.86 -62.41 -16.64
CA SER A 278 38.20 -61.26 -15.79
C SER A 278 37.77 -59.95 -16.45
N GLY A 279 37.62 -58.88 -15.66
CA GLY A 279 37.21 -57.56 -16.19
C GLY A 279 35.74 -57.53 -16.61
N LYS A 280 34.93 -58.44 -16.05
CA LYS A 280 33.51 -58.55 -16.34
C LYS A 280 32.76 -57.33 -15.82
N THR A 281 31.75 -56.89 -16.57
CA THR A 281 30.87 -55.81 -16.14
C THR A 281 29.86 -56.33 -15.12
N VAL A 282 29.81 -55.67 -13.98
CA VAL A 282 28.78 -55.81 -12.95
C VAL A 282 27.96 -54.52 -12.97
N ALA A 283 26.66 -54.64 -13.26
CA ALA A 283 25.75 -53.51 -13.35
C ALA A 283 24.80 -53.47 -12.14
N VAL A 284 24.49 -52.25 -11.69
CA VAL A 284 23.42 -52.01 -10.73
C VAL A 284 22.09 -52.40 -11.39
N GLN A 285 21.30 -53.23 -10.71
CA GLN A 285 19.99 -53.63 -11.19
C GLN A 285 18.96 -52.52 -10.95
N SER A 286 17.94 -52.43 -11.81
CA SER A 286 16.78 -51.57 -11.57
C SER A 286 15.94 -52.09 -10.39
N GLY A 287 15.05 -51.24 -9.85
CA GLY A 287 14.16 -51.60 -8.73
C GLY A 287 14.60 -51.07 -7.37
N TRP A 288 15.69 -50.29 -7.34
CA TRP A 288 16.03 -49.47 -6.18
C TRP A 288 15.10 -48.26 -6.05
N ALA A 289 14.95 -47.76 -4.83
CA ALA A 289 14.20 -46.55 -4.52
C ALA A 289 14.94 -45.70 -3.49
N VAL A 290 15.00 -44.39 -3.74
CA VAL A 290 15.53 -43.41 -2.79
C VAL A 290 14.42 -43.03 -1.82
N GLN A 291 14.68 -43.22 -0.53
CA GLN A 291 13.77 -42.94 0.58
C GLN A 291 14.15 -41.60 1.20
N ASP A 292 13.72 -40.51 0.54
CA ASP A 292 14.04 -39.11 0.87
C ASP A 292 12.82 -38.30 1.35
N GLY A 293 11.66 -38.94 1.48
CA GLY A 293 10.40 -38.27 1.82
C GLY A 293 9.86 -37.34 0.72
N ASN A 294 10.43 -37.37 -0.49
CA ASN A 294 10.01 -36.58 -1.66
C ASN A 294 9.91 -37.40 -2.96
N GLY A 295 9.73 -38.72 -2.84
CA GLY A 295 9.59 -39.61 -3.99
C GLY A 295 10.84 -39.72 -4.85
N GLY A 296 12.04 -39.50 -4.27
CA GLY A 296 13.32 -39.52 -4.96
C GLY A 296 13.70 -38.20 -5.64
N ASN A 297 12.84 -37.18 -5.58
CA ASN A 297 13.08 -35.90 -6.25
C ASN A 297 14.13 -35.03 -5.55
N ASN A 298 14.58 -35.39 -4.34
CA ASN A 298 15.67 -34.66 -3.68
C ASN A 298 17.04 -34.95 -4.29
N TYR A 299 17.14 -35.94 -5.20
CA TYR A 299 18.41 -36.34 -5.79
C TYR A 299 18.35 -36.46 -7.32
N VAL A 300 19.41 -36.03 -7.98
CA VAL A 300 19.79 -36.51 -9.32
C VAL A 300 20.67 -37.74 -9.12
N VAL A 301 20.13 -38.91 -9.45
CA VAL A 301 20.82 -40.18 -9.26
C VAL A 301 21.63 -40.56 -10.50
N THR A 302 22.92 -40.81 -10.30
CA THR A 302 23.82 -41.41 -11.31
C THR A 302 24.12 -42.85 -10.90
N VAL A 303 24.05 -43.77 -11.87
CA VAL A 303 24.39 -45.18 -11.67
C VAL A 303 25.70 -45.53 -12.38
N ALA A 304 26.58 -46.27 -11.71
CA ALA A 304 27.86 -46.69 -12.28
C ALA A 304 28.05 -48.21 -12.22
N SER A 305 28.46 -48.81 -13.32
CA SER A 305 28.89 -50.21 -13.38
C SER A 305 30.33 -50.37 -12.89
N SER A 306 30.66 -51.56 -12.38
CA SER A 306 32.05 -51.98 -12.17
C SER A 306 32.50 -52.84 -13.34
N ASN A 307 33.70 -52.60 -13.86
CA ASN A 307 34.32 -53.40 -14.94
C ASN A 307 35.43 -54.30 -14.40
N SER A 308 35.34 -54.68 -13.13
CA SER A 308 36.38 -55.45 -12.43
C SER A 308 35.84 -56.76 -11.85
N GLY A 309 34.69 -57.24 -12.34
CA GLY A 309 34.15 -58.53 -11.94
C GLY A 309 34.94 -59.71 -12.50
N VAL A 310 34.84 -60.88 -11.85
CA VAL A 310 35.49 -62.12 -12.31
C VAL A 310 34.51 -63.30 -12.22
N ILE A 311 34.41 -64.09 -13.30
CA ILE A 311 33.74 -65.40 -13.29
C ILE A 311 34.81 -66.44 -13.57
N ASN A 312 35.16 -67.24 -12.56
CA ASN A 312 36.16 -68.31 -12.66
C ASN A 312 35.55 -69.57 -13.28
N ALA A 313 36.33 -70.30 -14.08
CA ALA A 313 35.90 -71.61 -14.58
C ALA A 313 35.62 -72.58 -13.40
N PRO A 314 34.74 -73.58 -13.59
CA PRO A 314 34.58 -74.65 -12.60
C PRO A 314 35.91 -75.38 -12.40
N ALA A 315 36.15 -75.90 -11.19
CA ALA A 315 37.27 -76.81 -10.98
C ALA A 315 37.16 -78.01 -11.94
N PRO A 316 38.26 -78.49 -12.52
CA PRO A 316 38.22 -79.70 -13.35
C PRO A 316 37.64 -80.85 -12.55
N ALA A 317 36.77 -81.66 -13.18
CA ALA A 317 36.20 -82.84 -12.53
C ALA A 317 37.33 -83.73 -11.97
N PRO A 318 37.18 -84.28 -10.76
CA PRO A 318 38.17 -85.23 -10.25
C PRO A 318 38.32 -86.37 -11.26
N ALA A 319 39.57 -86.73 -11.56
CA ALA A 319 39.87 -87.83 -12.48
C ALA A 319 39.08 -89.08 -12.04
N PRO A 320 38.48 -89.85 -12.96
CA PRO A 320 37.78 -91.07 -12.60
C PRO A 320 38.71 -91.97 -11.79
N ALA A 321 38.22 -92.51 -10.68
CA ALA A 321 38.99 -93.45 -9.89
C ALA A 321 39.44 -94.62 -10.79
N PRO A 322 40.72 -95.04 -10.72
CA PRO A 322 41.19 -96.17 -11.52
C PRO A 322 40.32 -97.41 -11.21
N ALA A 323 39.86 -98.07 -12.28
CA ALA A 323 38.99 -99.25 -12.24
C ALA A 323 39.64 -100.46 -11.57
#